data_AF-G1KKH2-F1
#
_entry.id   AF-G1KKH2-F1
#
_cell.length_a   1.000
_cell.length_b   1.000
_cell.length_c   1.000
_cell.angle_alpha   90.00
_cell.angle_beta   90.00
_cell.angle_gamma   90.00
#
_symmetry.space_group_name_H-M   'P 1'
#
loop_
_entity.id
_entity.type
_entity.pdbx_description
1 polymer ?
#
loop_
_entity_poly.entity_id
_entity_poly.type
_entity_poly.pdbx_seq_one_letter_code
_entity_poly.pdbx_strand_id
1 'polypeptide(L)'
;MMPVFKSSRRDFTFGPWKLTAARTHIIKSSEAERLAEELHMPCVPEMMFGDNVLRIQHESLFGIEFNATDALRCVNNSQGMVKVACADEWQESRSEPEHTKEVLKPYDWTYTTDYKGTLLGDTLKLKVSPTTEHIDTEKLKAREQIMFFEEVLLFEDELHDHGVSSLSVKIRAMPSSFFVLLRFFLRVDGVLIRMNDTRLYHEASKSYMLREYTSRESKISSLKHVPPPLFTDPNEIAQYLPVKESISEKLEFPEEVCLQSTTASEGT
;
A
#
# COMPACT_ATOMS: atom_id res chain seq x y z
N MET A 1 -15.54 -15.62 24.12
CA MET A 1 -15.82 -16.02 22.74
C MET A 1 -15.18 -14.97 21.85
N MET A 2 -13.99 -15.23 21.31
CA MET A 2 -13.36 -14.27 20.40
C MET A 2 -14.23 -14.14 19.16
N PRO A 3 -14.48 -12.92 18.63
CA PRO A 3 -15.21 -12.77 17.39
C PRO A 3 -14.46 -13.53 16.31
N VAL A 4 -15.10 -14.56 15.75
CA VAL A 4 -14.54 -15.34 14.64
C VAL A 4 -14.44 -14.38 13.46
N PHE A 5 -13.23 -13.89 13.19
CA PHE A 5 -12.98 -13.06 12.02
C PHE A 5 -13.39 -13.87 10.78
N LYS A 6 -14.45 -13.43 10.12
CA LYS A 6 -15.02 -14.17 9.00
C LYS A 6 -14.24 -13.77 7.76
N SER A 7 -13.40 -14.69 7.26
CA SER A 7 -12.74 -14.52 5.97
C SER A 7 -13.79 -14.14 4.92
N SER A 8 -13.55 -13.06 4.19
CA SER A 8 -14.46 -12.56 3.17
C SER A 8 -13.70 -12.40 1.87
N ARG A 9 -14.32 -12.85 0.78
CA ARG A 9 -13.82 -12.66 -0.57
C ARG A 9 -14.94 -12.05 -1.38
N ARG A 10 -14.65 -10.92 -2.03
CA ARG A 10 -15.58 -10.25 -2.93
C ARG A 10 -14.92 -10.07 -4.28
N ASP A 11 -15.61 -10.55 -5.29
CA ASP A 11 -15.19 -10.45 -6.69
C ASP A 11 -16.17 -9.49 -7.40
N PHE A 12 -15.67 -8.62 -8.27
CA PHE A 12 -16.46 -7.73 -9.11
C PHE A 12 -15.88 -7.67 -10.51
N THR A 13 -16.75 -7.65 -11.51
CA THR A 13 -16.33 -7.59 -12.92
C THR A 13 -16.58 -6.19 -13.46
N PHE A 14 -15.54 -5.57 -14.01
CA PHE A 14 -15.56 -4.27 -14.67
C PHE A 14 -15.07 -4.44 -16.11
N GLY A 15 -15.98 -4.66 -17.06
CA GLY A 15 -15.61 -5.02 -18.43
C GLY A 15 -14.71 -6.27 -18.44
N PRO A 16 -13.50 -6.22 -19.05
CA PRO A 16 -12.57 -7.35 -19.07
C PRO A 16 -11.73 -7.48 -17.78
N TRP A 17 -11.99 -6.65 -16.76
CA TRP A 17 -11.27 -6.65 -15.50
C TRP A 17 -12.03 -7.40 -14.42
N LYS A 18 -11.34 -8.33 -13.76
CA LYS A 18 -11.79 -8.97 -12.54
C LYS A 18 -11.10 -8.33 -11.32
N LEU A 19 -11.88 -7.63 -10.50
CA LEU A 19 -11.46 -7.09 -9.21
C LEU A 19 -11.74 -8.13 -8.13
N THR A 20 -10.72 -8.51 -7.37
CA THR A 20 -10.81 -9.49 -6.27
C THR A 20 -10.27 -8.86 -5.00
N ALA A 21 -11.10 -8.79 -3.96
CA ALA A 21 -10.69 -8.38 -2.63
C ALA A 21 -10.85 -9.55 -1.65
N ALA A 22 -9.74 -10.01 -1.08
CA ALA A 22 -9.71 -11.03 -0.05
C ALA A 22 -9.28 -10.43 1.29
N ARG A 23 -10.05 -10.73 2.33
CA ARG A 23 -9.79 -10.35 3.72
C ARG A 23 -9.86 -11.59 4.59
N THR A 24 -8.80 -11.89 5.31
CA THR A 24 -8.59 -13.07 6.14
C THR A 24 -8.06 -12.64 7.51
N HIS A 25 -7.69 -13.62 8.33
CA HIS A 25 -7.17 -13.40 9.68
C HIS A 25 -5.68 -13.03 9.64
N ILE A 26 -5.19 -12.49 10.75
CA ILE A 26 -3.75 -12.26 10.98
C ILE A 26 -3.04 -13.61 10.94
N ILE A 27 -1.85 -13.65 10.36
CA ILE A 27 -1.03 -14.87 10.28
C ILE A 27 -0.66 -15.39 11.68
N LYS A 28 -0.39 -16.69 11.80
CA LYS A 28 0.06 -17.28 13.07
C LYS A 28 1.53 -16.95 13.33
N SER A 29 1.94 -17.00 14.60
CA SER A 29 3.32 -16.72 15.01
C SER A 29 4.36 -17.56 14.25
N SER A 30 4.09 -18.84 14.00
CA SER A 30 5.00 -19.70 13.21
C SER A 30 5.16 -19.26 11.75
N GLU A 31 4.11 -18.68 11.16
CA GLU A 31 4.16 -18.15 9.79
C GLU A 31 4.85 -16.79 9.75
N ALA A 32 4.66 -15.99 10.81
CA ALA A 32 5.34 -14.71 11.01
C ALA A 32 6.86 -14.88 11.13
N GLU A 33 7.32 -15.85 11.94
CA GLU A 33 8.74 -16.19 12.10
C GLU A 33 9.36 -16.62 10.75
N ARG A 34 8.70 -17.56 10.05
CA ARG A 34 9.16 -18.02 8.74
C ARG A 34 9.25 -16.89 7.72
N LEU A 35 8.27 -15.98 7.71
CA LEU A 35 8.28 -14.85 6.80
C LEU A 35 9.36 -13.82 7.18
N ALA A 36 9.58 -13.57 8.46
CA ALA A 36 10.65 -12.70 8.94
C ALA A 36 12.02 -13.24 8.48
N GLU A 37 12.24 -14.55 8.59
CA GLU A 37 13.43 -15.22 8.08
C GLU A 37 13.57 -15.07 6.55
N GLU A 38 12.51 -15.34 5.78
CA GLU A 38 12.52 -15.20 4.31
C GLU A 38 12.85 -13.76 3.88
N LEU A 39 12.26 -12.78 4.57
CA LEU A 39 12.46 -11.37 4.30
C LEU A 39 13.75 -10.82 4.92
N HIS A 40 14.52 -11.61 5.68
CA HIS A 40 15.71 -11.17 6.40
C HIS A 40 15.44 -9.99 7.36
N MET A 41 14.29 -10.02 8.02
CA MET A 41 13.81 -9.02 8.98
C MET A 41 13.83 -9.61 10.40
N PRO A 42 14.05 -8.80 11.46
CA PRO A 42 14.01 -9.29 12.83
C PRO A 42 12.61 -9.77 13.24
N CYS A 43 11.57 -9.06 12.81
CA CYS A 43 10.18 -9.45 12.97
C CYS A 43 9.31 -8.77 11.91
N VAL A 44 8.15 -9.37 11.61
CA VAL A 44 7.09 -8.75 10.81
C VAL A 44 6.15 -7.93 11.70
N PRO A 45 5.33 -7.03 11.13
CA PRO A 45 4.30 -6.30 11.88
C PRO A 45 3.42 -7.18 12.75
N GLU A 46 3.00 -6.69 13.92
CA GLU A 46 2.15 -7.42 14.86
C GLU A 46 0.85 -7.93 14.22
N MET A 47 0.20 -7.09 13.43
CA MET A 47 -1.03 -7.42 12.70
C MET A 47 -0.73 -7.58 11.22
N MET A 48 -0.06 -8.66 10.86
CA MET A 48 0.24 -9.01 9.46
C MET A 48 -0.90 -9.87 8.86
N PHE A 49 -1.52 -9.40 7.77
CA PHE A 49 -2.54 -10.15 7.04
C PHE A 49 -1.99 -10.78 5.74
N GLY A 50 -1.49 -12.01 5.84
CA GLY A 50 -0.68 -12.62 4.78
C GLY A 50 -1.47 -13.04 3.55
N ASP A 51 -2.72 -13.47 3.76
CA ASP A 51 -3.61 -13.86 2.65
C ASP A 51 -4.50 -12.68 2.19
N ASN A 52 -4.33 -11.49 2.76
CA ASN A 52 -5.05 -10.32 2.31
C ASN A 52 -4.48 -9.86 0.97
N VAL A 53 -5.37 -9.71 -0.01
CA VAL A 53 -4.99 -9.27 -1.34
C VAL A 53 -6.10 -8.45 -1.96
N LEU A 54 -5.71 -7.35 -2.59
CA LEU A 54 -6.51 -6.70 -3.61
C LEU A 54 -5.87 -6.95 -4.96
N ARG A 55 -6.58 -7.66 -5.85
CA ARG A 55 -6.08 -8.04 -7.18
C ARG A 55 -6.98 -7.48 -8.27
N ILE A 56 -6.36 -6.90 -9.28
CA ILE A 56 -6.98 -6.39 -10.51
C ILE A 56 -6.38 -7.19 -11.65
N GLN A 57 -7.16 -8.08 -12.25
CA GLN A 57 -6.68 -8.99 -13.28
C GLN A 57 -7.50 -8.84 -14.56
N HIS A 58 -6.82 -8.67 -15.69
CA HIS A 58 -7.44 -8.70 -17.01
C HIS A 58 -7.75 -10.16 -17.41
N GLU A 59 -8.70 -10.36 -18.32
CA GLU A 59 -8.98 -11.67 -18.92
C GLU A 59 -7.75 -12.30 -19.59
N SER A 60 -6.85 -11.47 -20.12
CA SER A 60 -5.55 -11.88 -20.68
C SER A 60 -4.47 -12.15 -19.62
N LEU A 61 -4.88 -12.34 -18.36
CA LEU A 61 -4.09 -12.74 -17.19
C LEU A 61 -3.05 -11.75 -16.66
N PHE A 62 -2.74 -10.67 -17.38
CA PHE A 62 -1.94 -9.56 -16.85
C PHE A 62 -2.75 -8.73 -15.84
N GLY A 63 -2.05 -8.00 -14.98
CA GLY A 63 -2.73 -7.16 -14.01
C GLY A 63 -1.81 -6.58 -12.95
N ILE A 64 -2.40 -6.22 -11.82
CA ILE A 64 -1.69 -5.72 -10.65
C ILE A 64 -2.37 -6.24 -9.38
N GLU A 65 -1.58 -6.58 -8.37
CA GLU A 65 -2.08 -6.90 -7.06
C GLU A 65 -1.34 -6.15 -5.95
N PHE A 66 -1.97 -6.10 -4.79
CA PHE A 66 -1.47 -5.48 -3.59
C PHE A 66 -1.55 -6.50 -2.46
N ASN A 67 -0.40 -6.89 -1.94
CA ASN A 67 -0.27 -7.84 -0.84
C ASN A 67 0.76 -7.36 0.19
N ALA A 68 0.68 -7.85 1.43
CA ALA A 68 1.55 -7.42 2.52
C ALA A 68 3.00 -7.89 2.33
N THR A 69 3.20 -9.12 1.85
CA THR A 69 4.51 -9.75 1.71
C THR A 69 5.42 -8.97 0.75
N ASP A 70 4.94 -8.62 -0.44
CA ASP A 70 5.71 -7.86 -1.42
C ASP A 70 5.94 -6.42 -0.95
N ALA A 71 4.99 -5.85 -0.19
CA ALA A 71 5.20 -4.55 0.42
C ALA A 71 6.33 -4.58 1.46
N LEU A 72 6.44 -5.65 2.25
CA LEU A 72 7.53 -5.84 3.20
C LEU A 72 8.87 -6.14 2.52
N ARG A 73 8.89 -6.76 1.33
CA ARG A 73 10.12 -6.89 0.51
C ARG A 73 10.70 -5.54 0.08
N CYS A 74 9.86 -4.52 -0.06
CA CYS A 74 10.29 -3.15 -0.35
C CYS A 74 10.75 -2.37 0.89
N VAL A 75 10.60 -2.93 2.10
CA VAL A 75 11.15 -2.31 3.32
C VAL A 75 12.67 -2.35 3.24
N ASN A 76 13.28 -1.21 3.51
CA ASN A 76 14.70 -1.05 3.34
C ASN A 76 15.47 -1.80 4.44
N ASN A 77 15.82 -3.06 4.18
CA ASN A 77 16.58 -3.90 5.12
C ASN A 77 18.06 -3.49 5.26
N SER A 78 18.53 -2.47 4.52
CA SER A 78 19.97 -2.21 4.37
C SER A 78 20.41 -0.74 4.47
N GLN A 79 19.50 0.24 4.52
CA GLN A 79 19.87 1.64 4.77
C GLN A 79 19.21 2.14 6.05
N GLY A 80 19.93 2.01 7.16
CA GLY A 80 19.63 2.73 8.38
C GLY A 80 19.65 4.24 8.13
N MET A 81 18.51 4.91 8.33
CA MET A 81 18.47 6.37 8.49
C MET A 81 17.23 6.91 9.22
N VAL A 82 16.60 6.11 10.08
CA VAL A 82 15.82 6.67 11.18
C VAL A 82 16.55 6.33 12.47
N LYS A 83 17.60 7.11 12.79
CA LYS A 83 17.99 7.31 14.18
C LYS A 83 16.82 8.04 14.85
N VAL A 84 15.79 7.30 15.24
CA VAL A 84 14.88 7.79 16.26
C VAL A 84 15.81 8.07 17.44
N ALA A 85 15.81 9.28 17.99
CA ALA A 85 16.60 9.56 19.20
C ALA A 85 16.17 8.66 20.37
N CYS A 86 15.00 8.01 20.28
CA CYS A 86 14.58 6.92 21.15
C CYS A 86 15.12 5.55 20.77
N ALA A 87 15.98 5.35 19.76
CA ALA A 87 16.58 4.03 19.50
C ALA A 87 17.50 3.61 20.65
N ASP A 88 18.16 4.60 21.29
CA ASP A 88 18.97 4.37 22.49
C ASP A 88 18.06 4.09 23.71
N GLU A 89 16.92 4.78 23.87
CA GLU A 89 15.92 4.51 24.93
C GLU A 89 15.10 3.21 24.70
N TRP A 90 14.83 2.85 23.44
CA TRP A 90 14.22 1.58 23.00
C TRP A 90 15.15 0.39 23.22
N GLN A 91 16.47 0.61 23.10
CA GLN A 91 17.46 -0.40 23.46
C GLN A 91 17.54 -0.61 24.96
N GLU A 92 17.35 0.45 25.76
CA GLU A 92 17.40 0.36 27.23
C GLU A 92 16.17 -0.29 27.85
N SER A 93 14.98 -0.18 27.24
CA SER A 93 13.74 -0.80 27.76
C SER A 93 13.69 -2.33 27.61
N ARG A 94 14.56 -2.92 26.77
CA ARG A 94 14.75 -4.38 26.65
C ARG A 94 15.79 -4.96 27.61
N SER A 95 16.02 -4.33 28.75
CA SER A 95 16.91 -4.83 29.80
C SER A 95 16.27 -5.96 30.62
N GLU A 96 15.97 -7.12 30.00
CA GLU A 96 16.00 -8.39 30.75
C GLU A 96 17.43 -8.94 30.70
N PRO A 97 18.06 -9.27 31.84
CA PRO A 97 19.50 -9.35 31.94
C PRO A 97 20.01 -10.76 31.68
N GLU A 98 19.72 -11.36 30.54
CA GLU A 98 20.36 -12.62 30.13
C GLU A 98 20.00 -12.92 28.68
N HIS A 99 20.79 -12.42 27.73
CA HIS A 99 21.24 -13.09 26.49
C HIS A 99 21.80 -12.02 25.54
N THR A 100 23.10 -12.13 25.30
CA THR A 100 23.86 -11.64 24.13
C THR A 100 23.61 -10.20 23.67
N LYS A 101 24.59 -9.33 23.95
CA LYS A 101 24.81 -8.07 23.22
C LYS A 101 25.18 -8.35 21.76
N GLU A 102 24.26 -8.91 20.98
CA GLU A 102 24.37 -8.84 19.54
C GLU A 102 24.03 -7.41 19.14
N VAL A 103 24.96 -6.74 18.48
CA VAL A 103 24.76 -5.44 17.86
C VAL A 103 23.62 -5.62 16.84
N LEU A 104 22.40 -5.32 17.27
CA LEU A 104 21.22 -5.34 16.41
C LEU A 104 21.54 -4.44 15.21
N LYS A 105 21.55 -5.04 14.01
CA LYS A 105 21.75 -4.30 12.77
C LYS A 105 20.77 -3.12 12.76
N PRO A 106 21.19 -1.91 12.31
CA PRO A 106 20.30 -0.76 12.23
C PRO A 106 19.15 -1.12 11.29
N TYR A 107 18.01 -1.47 11.88
CA TYR A 107 16.80 -1.91 11.19
C TYR A 107 15.75 -0.82 11.26
N ASP A 108 15.03 -0.61 10.17
CA ASP A 108 13.91 0.31 10.15
C ASP A 108 12.67 -0.39 10.74
N TRP A 109 12.50 -0.28 12.06
CA TRP A 109 11.34 -0.79 12.79
C TRP A 109 10.03 -0.09 12.40
N THR A 110 10.08 0.92 11.53
CA THR A 110 8.87 1.63 11.08
C THR A 110 8.17 0.96 9.91
N TYR A 111 8.75 -0.10 9.32
CA TYR A 111 8.21 -0.82 8.16
C TYR A 111 7.92 0.11 6.97
N THR A 112 8.72 1.17 6.79
CA THR A 112 8.52 2.12 5.68
C THR A 112 8.71 1.40 4.36
N THR A 113 7.69 1.45 3.51
CA THR A 113 7.67 0.83 2.19
C THR A 113 7.32 1.84 1.10
N ASP A 114 8.01 1.75 -0.03
CA ASP A 114 7.72 2.50 -1.26
C ASP A 114 6.96 1.65 -2.30
N TYR A 115 6.34 0.57 -1.83
CA TYR A 115 5.60 -0.39 -2.65
C TYR A 115 4.51 0.26 -3.50
N LYS A 116 4.52 -0.07 -4.80
CA LYS A 116 3.64 0.51 -5.83
C LYS A 116 2.70 -0.53 -6.47
N GLY A 117 2.55 -1.69 -5.82
CA GLY A 117 1.82 -2.84 -6.33
C GLY A 117 2.70 -3.82 -7.13
N THR A 118 2.33 -5.09 -7.11
CA THR A 118 3.00 -6.20 -7.80
C THR A 118 2.35 -6.41 -9.16
N LEU A 119 3.13 -6.32 -10.23
CA LEU A 119 2.63 -6.54 -11.60
C LEU A 119 2.46 -8.05 -11.85
N LEU A 120 1.29 -8.42 -12.34
CA LEU A 120 0.93 -9.80 -12.66
C LEU A 120 1.05 -10.09 -14.16
N GLY A 121 1.27 -11.37 -14.46
CA GLY A 121 1.28 -11.95 -15.81
C GLY A 121 2.63 -12.58 -16.16
N ASP A 122 2.62 -13.77 -16.76
CA ASP A 122 3.85 -14.49 -17.11
C ASP A 122 4.36 -14.06 -18.50
N THR A 123 3.49 -14.14 -19.50
CA THR A 123 3.78 -13.81 -20.90
C THR A 123 3.48 -12.34 -21.22
N LEU A 124 2.35 -11.83 -20.72
CA LEU A 124 1.89 -10.47 -20.93
C LEU A 124 2.00 -9.69 -19.62
N LYS A 125 2.72 -8.56 -19.65
CA LYS A 125 2.93 -7.71 -18.47
C LYS A 125 2.64 -6.26 -18.81
N LEU A 126 2.15 -5.51 -17.83
CA LEU A 126 2.00 -4.06 -17.93
C LEU A 126 3.39 -3.42 -18.13
N LYS A 127 3.51 -2.57 -19.15
CA LYS A 127 4.74 -1.82 -19.39
C LYS A 127 4.66 -0.51 -18.62
N VAL A 128 5.60 -0.31 -17.68
CA VAL A 128 5.71 0.92 -16.91
C VAL A 128 6.54 1.93 -17.70
N SER A 129 5.96 3.09 -17.98
CA SER A 129 6.67 4.21 -18.61
C SER A 129 6.45 5.50 -17.82
N PRO A 130 7.48 6.38 -17.70
CA PRO A 130 7.30 7.67 -17.04
C PRO A 130 6.34 8.54 -17.87
N THR A 131 5.47 9.29 -17.19
CA THR A 131 4.51 10.17 -17.86
C THR A 131 4.39 11.52 -17.15
N THR A 132 3.96 12.52 -17.90
CA THR A 132 3.54 13.84 -17.39
C THR A 132 2.03 13.93 -17.22
N GLU A 133 1.29 12.89 -17.61
CA GLU A 133 -0.14 12.79 -17.35
C GLU A 133 -0.39 12.62 -15.85
N HIS A 134 -1.35 13.39 -15.33
CA HIS A 134 -1.78 13.32 -13.95
C HIS A 134 -3.18 12.75 -13.80
N ILE A 135 -3.46 12.16 -12.64
CA ILE A 135 -4.81 11.68 -12.32
C ILE A 135 -5.71 12.91 -12.13
N ASP A 136 -6.74 13.00 -12.96
CA ASP A 136 -7.70 14.10 -12.92
C ASP A 136 -8.60 13.97 -11.67
N THR A 137 -8.27 14.74 -10.64
CA THR A 137 -9.02 14.75 -9.38
C THR A 137 -10.43 15.32 -9.53
N GLU A 138 -10.73 16.07 -10.59
CA GLU A 138 -12.09 16.58 -10.82
C GLU A 138 -13.02 15.45 -11.26
N LYS A 139 -12.52 14.53 -12.09
CA LYS A 139 -13.25 13.30 -12.46
C LYS A 139 -13.54 12.42 -11.25
N LEU A 140 -12.62 12.34 -10.29
CA LEU A 140 -12.83 11.60 -9.04
C LEU A 140 -13.89 12.25 -8.13
N LYS A 141 -14.16 13.55 -8.29
CA LYS A 141 -15.25 14.26 -7.59
C LYS A 141 -16.59 14.16 -8.31
N ALA A 142 -16.62 13.67 -9.56
CA ALA A 142 -17.86 13.45 -10.28
C ALA A 142 -18.72 12.42 -9.52
N ARG A 143 -20.00 12.72 -9.36
CA ARG A 143 -20.97 11.88 -8.63
C ARG A 143 -21.42 10.68 -9.45
N GLU A 144 -20.48 9.85 -9.89
CA GLU A 144 -20.82 8.54 -10.42
C GLU A 144 -21.22 7.60 -9.27
N GLN A 145 -22.14 6.68 -9.54
CA GLN A 145 -22.56 5.69 -8.56
C GLN A 145 -21.43 4.69 -8.31
N ILE A 146 -20.99 4.57 -7.06
CA ILE A 146 -20.00 3.57 -6.68
C ILE A 146 -20.65 2.18 -6.76
N MET A 147 -20.26 1.41 -7.77
CA MET A 147 -20.77 0.05 -7.98
C MET A 147 -20.07 -0.96 -7.06
N PHE A 148 -18.78 -0.72 -6.79
CA PHE A 148 -17.97 -1.60 -5.95
C PHE A 148 -17.03 -0.77 -5.07
N PHE A 149 -17.02 -1.08 -3.78
CA PHE A 149 -16.10 -0.47 -2.82
C PHE A 149 -15.57 -1.53 -1.86
N GLU A 150 -14.26 -1.67 -1.83
CA GLU A 150 -13.56 -2.54 -0.88
C GLU A 150 -12.38 -1.80 -0.26
N GLU A 151 -12.13 -2.13 0.99
CA GLU A 151 -10.97 -1.72 1.75
C GLU A 151 -10.36 -2.97 2.37
N VAL A 152 -9.07 -3.15 2.16
CA VAL A 152 -8.26 -4.29 2.60
C VAL A 152 -7.07 -3.75 3.38
N LEU A 153 -6.98 -4.11 4.66
CA LEU A 153 -5.81 -3.85 5.49
C LEU A 153 -4.74 -4.91 5.19
N LEU A 154 -3.51 -4.52 4.91
CA LEU A 154 -2.42 -5.45 4.57
C LEU A 154 -1.57 -5.76 5.80
N PHE A 155 -1.15 -4.73 6.52
CA PHE A 155 -0.53 -4.90 7.83
C PHE A 155 -0.75 -3.67 8.72
N GLU A 156 -0.62 -3.86 10.01
CA GLU A 156 -0.63 -2.81 11.03
C GLU A 156 0.32 -3.18 12.18
N ASP A 157 0.94 -2.17 12.78
CA ASP A 157 1.88 -2.28 13.90
C ASP A 157 1.75 -1.04 14.80
N GLU A 158 1.69 -1.22 16.12
CA GLU A 158 1.57 -0.12 17.09
C GLU A 158 2.93 0.42 17.55
N LEU A 159 4.04 -0.06 16.98
CA LEU A 159 5.40 0.34 17.32
C LEU A 159 5.64 0.30 18.85
N HIS A 160 5.16 -0.75 19.53
CA HIS A 160 5.21 -0.89 21.00
C HIS A 160 4.64 0.35 21.73
N ASP A 161 3.43 0.80 21.37
CA ASP A 161 2.74 1.97 21.92
C ASP A 161 3.40 3.34 21.62
N HIS A 162 4.40 3.39 20.74
CA HIS A 162 5.08 4.64 20.36
C HIS A 162 4.59 5.24 19.03
N GLY A 163 3.52 4.69 18.45
CA GLY A 163 2.96 5.22 17.23
C GLY A 163 2.03 4.25 16.51
N VAL A 164 2.00 4.36 15.18
CA VAL A 164 1.32 3.41 14.32
C VAL A 164 2.01 3.35 12.96
N SER A 165 2.20 2.13 12.45
CA SER A 165 2.58 1.85 11.07
C SER A 165 1.49 1.00 10.44
N SER A 166 0.85 1.47 9.38
CA SER A 166 -0.26 0.78 8.74
C SER A 166 -0.17 0.86 7.22
N LEU A 167 -0.52 -0.23 6.56
CA LEU A 167 -0.64 -0.29 5.10
C LEU A 167 -2.03 -0.81 4.74
N SER A 168 -2.80 0.00 4.03
CA SER A 168 -4.14 -0.39 3.55
C SER A 168 -4.31 -0.04 2.09
N VAL A 169 -5.16 -0.80 1.41
CA VAL A 169 -5.53 -0.56 0.01
C VAL A 169 -7.04 -0.50 -0.14
N LYS A 170 -7.52 0.51 -0.87
CA LYS A 170 -8.94 0.77 -1.11
C LYS A 170 -9.20 0.84 -2.61
N ILE A 171 -10.31 0.29 -3.07
CA ILE A 171 -10.76 0.38 -4.46
C ILE A 171 -12.18 0.92 -4.53
N ARG A 172 -12.43 1.78 -5.52
CA ARG A 172 -13.75 2.27 -5.93
C ARG A 172 -13.91 2.00 -7.41
N ALA A 173 -14.90 1.21 -7.79
CA ALA A 173 -15.28 1.03 -9.18
C ALA A 173 -16.57 1.83 -9.47
N MET A 174 -16.48 2.67 -10.50
CA MET A 174 -17.56 3.43 -11.10
C MET A 174 -17.94 2.79 -12.46
N PRO A 175 -19.06 3.18 -13.09
CA PRO A 175 -19.46 2.62 -14.39
C PRO A 175 -18.41 2.77 -15.50
N SER A 176 -17.68 3.90 -15.53
CA SER A 176 -16.70 4.20 -16.58
C SER A 176 -15.24 4.06 -16.15
N SER A 177 -14.95 3.93 -14.86
CA SER A 177 -13.59 3.97 -14.34
C SER A 177 -13.46 3.21 -13.02
N PHE A 178 -12.23 2.91 -12.61
CA PHE A 178 -11.95 2.53 -11.23
C PHE A 178 -10.73 3.29 -10.70
N PHE A 179 -10.72 3.46 -9.38
CA PHE A 179 -9.68 4.16 -8.65
C PHE A 179 -9.24 3.31 -7.46
N VAL A 180 -7.93 3.16 -7.31
CA VAL A 180 -7.29 2.46 -6.19
C VAL A 180 -6.38 3.42 -5.45
N LEU A 181 -6.43 3.36 -4.13
CA LEU A 181 -5.52 4.06 -3.23
C LEU A 181 -4.89 3.04 -2.31
N LEU A 182 -3.61 2.76 -2.52
CA LEU A 182 -2.74 2.13 -1.54
C LEU A 182 -2.13 3.24 -0.69
N ARG A 183 -2.30 3.16 0.63
CA ARG A 183 -1.77 4.13 1.58
C ARG A 183 -0.98 3.43 2.65
N PHE A 184 0.30 3.78 2.72
CA PHE A 184 1.15 3.56 3.88
C PHE A 184 1.07 4.79 4.77
N PHE A 185 0.76 4.60 6.05
CA PHE A 185 0.71 5.66 7.04
C PHE A 185 1.57 5.28 8.24
N LEU A 186 2.52 6.15 8.55
CA LEU A 186 3.43 6.02 9.69
C LEU A 186 3.33 7.28 10.56
N ARG A 187 3.05 7.07 11.83
CA ARG A 187 3.14 8.09 12.87
C ARG A 187 4.08 7.56 13.95
N VAL A 188 5.11 8.32 14.26
CA VAL A 188 5.96 8.09 15.43
C VAL A 188 5.72 9.24 16.39
N ASP A 189 5.16 8.93 17.55
CA ASP A 189 4.66 9.93 18.49
C ASP A 189 5.79 10.87 18.94
N GLY A 190 5.52 12.18 18.89
CA GLY A 190 6.51 13.22 19.17
C GLY A 190 7.62 13.42 18.13
N VAL A 191 7.78 12.52 17.14
CA VAL A 191 8.90 12.54 16.19
C VAL A 191 8.46 13.02 14.80
N LEU A 192 7.72 12.20 14.05
CA LEU A 192 7.38 12.47 12.65
C LEU A 192 6.08 11.77 12.21
N ILE A 193 5.52 12.27 11.12
CA ILE A 193 4.43 11.66 10.39
C ILE A 193 4.88 11.52 8.93
N ARG A 194 4.77 10.30 8.40
CA ARG A 194 5.09 9.94 7.02
C ARG A 194 3.90 9.24 6.38
N MET A 195 3.66 9.54 5.11
CA MET A 195 2.59 8.94 4.34
C MET A 195 3.05 8.69 2.92
N ASN A 196 2.95 7.45 2.46
CA ASN A 196 3.21 7.09 1.06
C ASN A 196 1.90 6.64 0.43
N ASP A 197 1.42 7.42 -0.54
CA ASP A 197 0.21 7.12 -1.29
C ASP A 197 0.59 6.65 -2.70
N THR A 198 0.13 5.46 -3.09
CA THR A 198 0.11 5.01 -4.49
C THR A 198 -1.33 5.03 -4.99
N ARG A 199 -1.62 5.95 -5.90
CA ARG A 199 -2.91 6.09 -6.58
C ARG A 199 -2.84 5.39 -7.92
N LEU A 200 -3.84 4.59 -8.25
CA LEU A 200 -3.98 3.95 -9.55
C LEU A 200 -5.36 4.28 -10.11
N TYR A 201 -5.40 4.78 -11.35
CA TYR A 201 -6.63 5.17 -12.02
C TYR A 201 -6.69 4.57 -13.42
N HIS A 202 -7.86 4.04 -13.78
CA HIS A 202 -8.13 3.49 -15.10
C HIS A 202 -9.50 3.92 -15.58
N GLU A 203 -9.58 4.33 -16.84
CA GLU A 203 -10.82 4.62 -17.56
C GLU A 203 -11.06 3.53 -18.59
N ALA A 204 -12.29 3.03 -18.71
CA ALA A 204 -12.64 1.95 -19.64
C ALA A 204 -12.30 2.29 -21.11
N SER A 205 -12.28 3.58 -21.47
CA SER A 205 -11.94 4.04 -22.82
C SER A 205 -10.43 4.05 -23.12
N LYS A 206 -9.57 3.82 -22.13
CA LYS A 206 -8.11 3.94 -22.27
C LYS A 206 -7.43 2.58 -22.20
N SER A 207 -6.45 2.36 -23.05
CA SER A 207 -5.59 1.16 -23.04
C SER A 207 -4.40 1.27 -22.07
N TYR A 208 -4.55 2.05 -21.00
CA TYR A 208 -3.53 2.23 -19.99
C TYR A 208 -4.15 2.55 -18.61
N MET A 209 -3.34 2.42 -17.57
CA MET A 209 -3.63 2.98 -16.24
C MET A 209 -2.62 4.06 -15.90
N LEU A 210 -3.05 5.03 -15.10
CA LEU A 210 -2.15 6.02 -14.50
C LEU A 210 -1.86 5.62 -13.07
N ARG A 211 -0.57 5.56 -12.72
CA ARG A 211 -0.09 5.31 -11.37
C ARG A 211 0.67 6.53 -10.87
N GLU A 212 0.21 7.12 -9.78
CA GLU A 212 0.87 8.24 -9.12
C GLU A 212 1.31 7.84 -7.73
N TYR A 213 2.62 7.90 -7.48
CA TYR A 213 3.21 7.71 -6.17
C TYR A 213 3.55 9.08 -5.57
N THR A 214 3.12 9.31 -4.34
CA THR A 214 3.48 10.52 -3.58
C THR A 214 3.94 10.14 -2.19
N SER A 215 5.18 10.50 -1.84
CA SER A 215 5.70 10.39 -0.48
C SER A 215 5.65 11.76 0.21
N ARG A 216 5.03 11.80 1.38
CA ARG A 216 4.87 13.00 2.22
C ARG A 216 5.45 12.73 3.58
N GLU A 217 6.18 13.70 4.11
CA GLU A 217 6.81 13.56 5.44
C GLU A 217 6.96 14.92 6.11
N SER A 218 6.59 14.99 7.39
CA SER A 218 6.90 16.12 8.25
C SER A 218 7.28 15.66 9.67
N LYS A 219 8.16 16.41 10.31
CA LYS A 219 8.38 16.28 11.76
C LYS A 219 7.18 16.86 12.52
N ILE A 220 6.81 16.25 13.64
CA ILE A 220 5.71 16.73 14.49
C ILE A 220 6.03 18.14 15.03
N SER A 221 7.31 18.45 15.25
CA SER A 221 7.75 19.79 15.67
C SER A 221 7.37 20.91 14.69
N SER A 222 7.22 20.60 13.39
CA SER A 222 6.77 21.54 12.36
C SER A 222 5.24 21.62 12.25
N LEU A 223 4.52 20.64 12.80
CA LEU A 223 3.07 20.52 12.76
C LEU A 223 2.36 21.07 14.00
N LYS A 224 3.05 21.87 14.84
CA LYS A 224 2.49 22.45 16.08
C LYS A 224 1.24 23.32 15.86
N HIS A 225 1.03 23.82 14.66
CA HIS A 225 -0.13 24.61 14.28
C HIS A 225 -1.37 23.74 13.97
N VAL A 226 -1.20 22.43 13.85
CA VAL A 226 -2.25 21.47 13.53
C VAL A 226 -2.77 20.84 14.83
N PRO A 227 -4.11 20.72 15.02
CA PRO A 227 -4.68 20.06 16.18
C PRO A 227 -4.22 18.60 16.31
N PRO A 228 -3.83 18.13 17.51
CA PRO A 228 -3.42 16.73 17.73
C PRO A 228 -4.41 15.65 17.27
N PRO A 229 -5.75 15.84 17.36
CA PRO A 229 -6.71 14.85 16.82
C PRO A 229 -6.60 14.62 15.31
N LEU A 230 -5.99 15.54 14.55
CA LEU A 230 -5.76 15.33 13.12
C LEU A 230 -4.58 14.41 12.88
N PHE A 231 -3.65 14.22 13.83
CA PHE A 231 -2.52 13.31 13.68
C PHE A 231 -2.95 11.84 13.62
N THR A 232 -4.15 11.52 14.10
CA THR A 232 -4.72 10.18 14.03
C THR A 232 -5.51 9.93 12.74
N ASP A 233 -5.88 10.96 11.98
CA ASP A 233 -6.62 10.80 10.72
C ASP A 233 -5.70 11.02 9.51
N PRO A 234 -5.33 9.95 8.77
CA PRO A 234 -4.48 10.05 7.60
C PRO A 234 -5.04 10.96 6.50
N ASN A 235 -6.37 11.08 6.38
CA ASN A 235 -6.98 11.92 5.33
C ASN A 235 -6.84 13.40 5.66
N GLU A 236 -7.05 13.77 6.92
CA GLU A 236 -6.99 15.16 7.36
C GLU A 236 -5.55 15.66 7.50
N ILE A 237 -4.61 14.80 7.95
CA ILE A 237 -3.21 15.21 8.11
C ILE A 237 -2.48 15.35 6.77
N ALA A 238 -2.90 14.61 5.75
CA ALA A 238 -2.27 14.58 4.42
C ALA A 238 -2.06 15.97 3.81
N GLN A 239 -2.99 16.91 4.06
CA GLN A 239 -2.93 18.28 3.51
C GLN A 239 -1.83 19.13 4.16
N TYR A 240 -1.41 18.81 5.38
CA TYR A 240 -0.37 19.54 6.11
C TYR A 240 1.03 18.96 5.89
N LEU A 241 1.14 17.75 5.31
CA LEU A 241 2.42 17.11 5.06
C LEU A 241 3.00 17.56 3.71
N PRO A 242 4.24 18.11 3.68
CA PRO A 242 4.90 18.49 2.45
C PRO A 242 5.27 17.25 1.64
N VAL A 243 5.11 17.35 0.32
CA VAL A 243 5.51 16.30 -0.63
C VAL A 243 7.03 16.29 -0.74
N LYS A 244 7.65 15.14 -0.49
CA LYS A 244 9.09 14.90 -0.65
C LYS A 244 9.41 14.30 -2.02
N GLU A 245 8.56 13.40 -2.47
CA GLU A 245 8.73 12.68 -3.72
C GLU A 245 7.36 12.55 -4.40
N SER A 246 7.36 12.73 -5.72
CA SER A 246 6.19 12.53 -6.56
C SER A 246 6.63 11.89 -7.86
N ILE A 247 6.03 10.76 -8.21
CA ILE A 247 6.34 10.01 -9.43
C ILE A 247 5.02 9.70 -10.13
N SER A 248 4.95 10.01 -11.42
CA SER A 248 3.82 9.68 -12.28
C SER A 248 4.25 8.70 -13.36
N GLU A 249 3.55 7.57 -13.44
CA GLU A 249 3.83 6.47 -14.34
C GLU A 249 2.57 6.07 -15.10
N LYS A 250 2.77 5.59 -16.32
CA LYS A 250 1.75 5.01 -17.17
C LYS A 250 1.98 3.52 -17.25
N LEU A 251 0.94 2.74 -16.97
CA LEU A 251 0.92 1.29 -17.11
C LEU A 251 0.22 0.97 -18.43
N GLU A 252 1.00 0.83 -19.49
CA GLU A 252 0.49 0.54 -20.84
C GLU A 252 0.12 -0.93 -20.97
N PHE A 253 -1.00 -1.20 -21.64
CA PHE A 253 -1.44 -2.56 -21.88
C PHE A 253 -0.59 -3.24 -22.97
N PRO A 254 -0.39 -4.56 -22.89
CA PRO A 254 0.30 -5.31 -23.92
C PRO A 254 -0.35 -5.15 -25.30
N GLU A 255 0.44 -5.05 -26.37
CA GLU A 255 -0.01 -4.76 -27.74
C GLU A 255 -1.05 -5.77 -28.28
N GLU A 256 -0.98 -7.03 -27.86
CA GLU A 256 -1.91 -8.11 -28.26
C GLU A 256 -3.36 -7.84 -27.81
N VAL A 257 -3.54 -7.03 -26.77
CA VAL A 257 -4.85 -6.71 -26.18
C VAL A 257 -5.48 -5.50 -26.89
N CYS A 258 -4.65 -4.53 -27.32
CA CYS A 258 -5.12 -3.39 -28.10
C CYS A 258 -5.78 -3.82 -29.41
N LEU A 259 -5.27 -4.84 -30.10
CA LEU A 259 -5.79 -5.35 -31.37
C LEU A 259 -7.20 -5.97 -31.27
N GLN A 260 -7.56 -6.52 -30.11
CA GLN A 260 -8.90 -7.09 -29.88
C GLN A 260 -9.96 -6.01 -29.63
N SER A 261 -9.57 -4.86 -29.06
CA SER A 261 -10.50 -3.74 -28.84
C SER A 261 -10.92 -3.03 -30.13
N THR A 262 -10.04 -2.96 -31.14
CA THR A 262 -10.30 -2.30 -32.41
C THR A 262 -11.23 -3.11 -33.32
N THR A 263 -11.15 -4.44 -33.26
CA THR A 263 -11.98 -5.33 -34.11
C THR A 263 -13.43 -5.41 -33.62
N ALA A 264 -13.70 -5.15 -32.35
CA ALA A 264 -15.07 -5.10 -31.82
C ALA A 264 -15.83 -3.80 -32.21
N SER A 265 -15.13 -2.69 -32.47
CA SER A 265 -15.74 -1.41 -32.83
C SER A 265 -16.03 -1.21 -34.33
N GLU A 266 -15.46 -2.03 -35.21
CA GLU A 266 -15.70 -1.96 -36.67
C GLU A 266 -16.82 -2.90 -37.15
N GLY A 267 -17.46 -3.63 -36.23
CA GLY A 267 -18.54 -4.57 -36.50
C GLY A 267 -19.87 -4.14 -35.88
N THR A 268 -20.38 -2.95 -36.21
CA THR A 268 -21.80 -2.59 -36.00
C THR A 268 -22.28 -1.68 -37.11
#